data_AF-A0A7W8JZX5-F1
#
_entry.id   AF-A0A7W8JZX5-F1
#
_cell.length_a   1.000
_cell.length_b   1.000
_cell.length_c   1.000
_cell.angle_alpha   90.00
_cell.angle_beta   90.00
_cell.angle_gamma   90.00
#
_symmetry.space_group_name_H-M   'P 1'
#
loop_
_entity.id
_entity.type
_entity.pdbx_description
1 polymer ?
#
loop_
_entity_poly.entity_id
_entity_poly.type
_entity_poly.pdbx_seq_one_letter_code
_entity_poly.pdbx_strand_id
1 'polypeptide(L)'
;MTFSNLVRINLSDGAVNSMDALGTSENINALDADGTGNLYGTVRPIVGASVSLARIDPLMGKATVIGGTDKTDVFALTFQGSVLYGLAGSGQVLTLNTSTEPRRCCARPV
;
A
#
# COMPACT_ATOMS: atom_id res chain seq x y z
N MET A 1 6.66 14.94 -12.04
CA MET A 1 6.02 14.08 -11.01
C MET A 1 7.00 12.96 -10.69
N THR A 2 7.41 12.82 -9.44
CA THR A 2 8.31 11.75 -8.99
C THR A 2 7.48 10.64 -8.37
N PHE A 3 7.50 9.46 -8.96
CA PHE A 3 6.89 8.28 -8.38
C PHE A 3 7.84 7.66 -7.35
N SER A 4 7.31 7.11 -6.27
CA SER A 4 8.09 6.21 -5.42
C SER A 4 8.38 4.91 -6.18
N ASN A 5 9.56 4.34 -5.94
CA ASN A 5 9.95 3.03 -6.45
C ASN A 5 9.99 2.03 -5.31
N LEU A 6 9.58 0.79 -5.59
CA LEU A 6 9.90 -0.31 -4.69
C LEU A 6 11.37 -0.69 -4.87
N VAL A 7 12.09 -0.85 -3.78
CA VAL A 7 13.46 -1.38 -3.78
C VAL A 7 13.49 -2.74 -3.10
N ARG A 8 14.22 -3.67 -3.68
CA ARG A 8 14.57 -4.95 -3.03
C ARG A 8 16.02 -4.91 -2.63
N ILE A 9 16.31 -5.32 -1.40
CA ILE A 9 17.66 -5.43 -0.89
C ILE A 9 17.96 -6.91 -0.72
N ASN A 10 19.00 -7.40 -1.39
CA ASN A 10 19.49 -8.74 -1.14
C ASN A 10 20.20 -8.77 0.21
N LEU A 11 19.77 -9.66 1.10
CA LEU A 11 20.29 -9.74 2.46
C LEU A 11 21.68 -10.39 2.54
N SER A 12 22.11 -11.14 1.52
CA SER A 12 23.42 -11.81 1.55
C SER A 12 24.58 -10.85 1.26
N ASP A 13 24.34 -9.80 0.48
CA ASP A 13 25.38 -8.89 -0.03
C ASP A 13 24.99 -7.40 0.05
N GLY A 14 23.77 -7.08 0.48
CA GLY A 14 23.27 -5.70 0.55
C GLY A 14 22.95 -5.08 -0.81
N ALA A 15 22.97 -5.84 -1.91
CA ALA A 15 22.72 -5.31 -3.23
C ALA A 15 21.29 -4.78 -3.35
N VAL A 16 21.15 -3.53 -3.80
CA VAL A 16 19.86 -2.86 -3.99
C VAL A 16 19.42 -2.98 -5.44
N ASN A 17 18.28 -3.60 -5.66
CA ASN A 17 17.62 -3.66 -6.95
C ASN A 17 16.37 -2.78 -6.91
N SER A 18 16.39 -1.70 -7.66
CA SER A 18 15.17 -0.91 -7.92
C SER A 18 14.25 -1.73 -8.82
N MET A 19 13.00 -1.89 -8.39
CA MET A 19 11.93 -2.37 -9.25
C MET A 19 11.40 -1.20 -10.10
N ASP A 20 10.24 -1.37 -10.74
CA ASP A 20 9.57 -0.26 -11.42
C ASP A 20 8.90 0.72 -10.44
N ALA A 21 8.45 1.84 -11.00
CA ALA A 21 7.62 2.80 -10.31
C ALA A 21 6.30 2.18 -9.83
N LEU A 22 5.88 2.55 -8.62
CA LEU A 22 4.65 2.07 -8.00
C LEU A 22 3.38 2.45 -8.79
N GLY A 23 3.46 3.46 -9.66
CA GLY A 23 2.34 3.91 -10.48
C GLY A 23 1.32 4.75 -9.71
N THR A 24 1.65 5.22 -8.51
CA THR A 24 0.79 6.07 -7.66
C THR A 24 1.35 7.48 -7.55
N SER A 25 0.48 8.49 -7.60
CA SER A 25 0.87 9.89 -7.78
C SER A 25 1.77 10.49 -6.69
N GLU A 26 1.83 9.85 -5.53
CA GLU A 26 2.50 10.36 -4.34
C GLU A 26 3.14 9.24 -3.52
N ASN A 27 3.92 9.65 -2.50
CA ASN A 27 4.78 8.78 -1.71
C ASN A 27 4.03 7.68 -0.95
N ILE A 28 4.73 6.57 -0.76
CA ILE A 28 4.37 5.55 0.24
C ILE A 28 4.93 5.96 1.58
N ASN A 29 4.07 5.96 2.61
CA ASN A 29 4.46 6.32 3.97
C ASN A 29 4.57 5.12 4.91
N ALA A 30 4.02 3.97 4.52
CA ALA A 30 4.10 2.74 5.30
C ALA A 30 4.03 1.51 4.38
N LEU A 31 4.74 0.45 4.76
CA LEU A 31 4.86 -0.79 4.02
C LEU A 31 4.92 -1.95 5.01
N ASP A 32 4.18 -3.03 4.76
CA ASP A 32 4.32 -4.27 5.50
C ASP A 32 3.95 -5.49 4.65
N ALA A 33 4.45 -6.66 5.04
CA ALA A 33 4.17 -7.92 4.37
C ALA A 33 3.36 -8.86 5.26
N ASP A 34 2.41 -9.58 4.67
CA ASP A 34 1.74 -10.66 5.40
C ASP A 34 2.64 -11.89 5.55
N GLY A 35 2.21 -12.86 6.37
CA GLY A 35 2.94 -14.11 6.59
C GLY A 35 3.11 -15.01 5.36
N THR A 36 2.46 -14.68 4.24
CA THR A 36 2.58 -15.40 2.95
C THR A 36 3.44 -14.66 1.93
N GLY A 37 3.96 -13.47 2.29
CA GLY A 37 4.82 -12.65 1.43
C GLY A 37 4.06 -11.69 0.50
N ASN A 38 2.75 -11.49 0.68
CA ASN A 38 2.06 -10.41 -0.02
C ASN A 38 2.45 -9.06 0.59
N LEU A 39 2.79 -8.09 -0.26
CA LEU A 39 3.23 -6.78 0.15
C LEU A 39 2.07 -5.78 0.11
N TYR A 40 1.93 -5.00 1.17
CA TYR A 40 0.90 -3.98 1.32
C TYR A 40 1.53 -2.65 1.69
N GLY A 41 1.04 -1.57 1.10
CA GLY A 41 1.53 -0.23 1.39
C GLY A 41 0.42 0.79 1.37
N THR A 42 0.67 1.92 2.03
CA THR A 42 -0.19 3.08 1.93
C THR A 42 0.25 3.94 0.75
N VAL A 43 -0.69 4.34 -0.09
CA VAL A 43 -0.45 5.17 -1.28
C VAL A 43 -1.41 6.35 -1.28
N ARG A 44 -1.01 7.44 -1.95
CA ARG A 44 -1.95 8.51 -2.29
C ARG A 44 -2.17 8.52 -3.81
N PRO A 45 -3.37 8.15 -4.30
CA PRO A 45 -3.61 8.02 -5.74
C PRO A 45 -3.66 9.37 -6.46
N ILE A 46 -3.96 10.46 -5.73
CA ILE A 46 -3.96 11.85 -6.22
C ILE A 46 -3.43 12.75 -5.09
N VAL A 47 -2.69 13.81 -5.44
CA VAL A 47 -2.19 14.82 -4.49
C VAL A 47 -3.34 15.39 -3.64
N GLY A 48 -3.15 15.39 -2.31
CA GLY A 48 -4.14 15.89 -1.34
C GLY A 48 -5.37 15.00 -1.09
N ALA A 49 -5.51 13.86 -1.77
CA ALA A 49 -6.58 12.89 -1.50
C ALA A 49 -6.31 12.10 -0.20
N SER A 50 -7.32 11.42 0.37
CA SER A 50 -7.08 10.49 1.49
C SER A 50 -6.12 9.36 1.11
N VAL A 51 -5.39 8.86 2.10
CA VAL A 51 -4.55 7.67 1.97
C VAL A 51 -5.41 6.47 1.60
N SER A 52 -4.88 5.65 0.69
CA SER A 52 -5.46 4.38 0.29
C SER A 52 -4.51 3.25 0.63
N LEU A 53 -5.06 2.09 0.94
CA LEU A 53 -4.32 0.84 1.02
C LEU A 53 -4.15 0.27 -0.39
N ALA A 54 -2.92 -0.14 -0.72
CA ALA A 54 -2.60 -0.82 -1.95
C ALA A 54 -1.91 -2.15 -1.67
N ARG A 55 -2.19 -3.14 -2.53
CA ARG A 55 -1.37 -4.34 -2.66
C ARG A 55 -0.28 -4.04 -3.67
N ILE A 56 0.96 -4.39 -3.35
CA ILE A 56 2.12 -4.12 -4.19
C ILE A 56 2.63 -5.45 -4.73
N ASP A 57 2.75 -5.55 -6.05
CA ASP A 57 3.45 -6.66 -6.67
C ASP A 57 4.93 -6.54 -6.31
N PRO A 58 5.49 -7.46 -5.52
CA PRO A 58 6.88 -7.32 -5.12
C PRO A 58 7.83 -7.49 -6.31
N LEU A 59 7.46 -8.24 -7.36
CA LEU A 59 8.31 -8.56 -8.52
C LEU A 59 8.34 -7.40 -9.52
N MET A 60 7.17 -6.81 -9.78
CA MET A 60 7.04 -5.71 -10.72
C MET A 60 7.12 -4.34 -10.06
N GLY A 61 7.01 -4.26 -8.73
CA GLY A 61 6.93 -2.98 -8.01
C GLY A 61 5.65 -2.19 -8.28
N LYS A 62 4.59 -2.80 -8.85
CA LYS A 62 3.35 -2.10 -9.20
C LYS A 62 2.35 -2.14 -8.05
N ALA A 63 1.81 -0.98 -7.67
CA ALA A 63 0.77 -0.89 -6.65
C ALA A 63 -0.63 -0.96 -7.28
N THR A 64 -1.51 -1.77 -6.68
CA THR A 64 -2.93 -1.84 -6.99
C THR A 64 -3.71 -1.38 -5.77
N VAL A 65 -4.47 -0.29 -5.89
CA VAL A 65 -5.31 0.21 -4.80
C VAL A 65 -6.41 -0.79 -4.49
N ILE A 66 -6.47 -1.21 -3.23
CA ILE A 66 -7.41 -2.19 -2.72
C ILE A 66 -8.46 -1.56 -1.80
N GLY A 67 -8.19 -0.43 -1.15
CA GLY A 67 -9.20 0.22 -0.31
C GLY A 67 -8.82 1.62 0.16
N GLY A 68 -9.79 2.38 0.65
CA GLY A 68 -9.55 3.66 1.33
C GLY A 68 -9.28 3.46 2.82
N THR A 69 -8.52 4.38 3.44
CA THR A 69 -8.30 4.38 4.90
C THR A 69 -9.11 5.45 5.63
N ASP A 70 -9.78 6.34 4.88
CA ASP A 70 -10.47 7.53 5.37
C ASP A 70 -9.59 8.49 6.21
N LYS A 71 -8.27 8.37 6.10
CA LYS A 71 -7.29 9.24 6.77
C LYS A 71 -6.47 10.03 5.76
N THR A 72 -6.05 11.21 6.16
CA THR A 72 -5.10 12.03 5.38
C THR A 72 -3.69 11.49 5.48
N ASP A 73 -3.35 10.83 6.59
CA ASP A 73 -2.00 10.32 6.89
C ASP A 73 -2.06 9.01 7.67
N VAL A 74 -1.23 8.06 7.24
CA VAL A 74 -0.97 6.77 7.91
C VAL A 74 0.54 6.54 7.85
N PHE A 75 1.16 6.38 9.02
CA PHE A 75 2.62 6.37 9.17
C PHE A 75 3.22 4.98 9.41
N ALA A 76 2.40 4.03 9.83
CA ALA A 76 2.85 2.66 10.05
C ALA A 76 1.76 1.69 9.64
N LEU A 77 2.19 0.52 9.16
CA LEU A 77 1.38 -0.65 8.91
C LEU A 77 2.01 -1.82 9.68
N THR A 78 1.18 -2.69 10.24
CA THR A 78 1.65 -3.94 10.84
C THR A 78 0.61 -5.05 10.74
N PHE A 79 1.02 -6.24 10.31
CA PHE A 79 0.22 -7.44 10.38
C PHE A 79 0.31 -8.09 11.76
N GLN A 80 -0.85 -8.47 12.29
CA GLN A 80 -0.97 -9.40 13.41
C GLN A 80 -1.88 -10.55 12.98
N GLY A 81 -1.26 -11.68 12.63
CA GLY A 81 -1.98 -12.78 11.98
C GLY A 81 -2.54 -12.31 10.63
N SER A 82 -3.84 -12.48 10.41
CA SER A 82 -4.53 -12.07 9.17
C SER A 82 -5.06 -10.64 9.20
N VAL A 83 -4.84 -9.90 10.29
CA VAL A 83 -5.37 -8.54 10.45
C VAL A 83 -4.26 -7.53 10.19
N LEU A 84 -4.53 -6.58 9.29
CA LEU A 84 -3.65 -5.45 9.05
C LEU A 84 -4.07 -4.26 9.91
N TYR A 85 -3.15 -3.77 10.72
CA TYR A 85 -3.31 -2.55 11.51
C TYR A 85 -2.55 -1.40 10.86
N GLY A 86 -3.11 -0.19 10.99
CA GLY A 86 -2.45 1.04 10.56
C GLY A 86 -2.49 2.11 11.65
N LEU A 87 -1.41 2.89 11.78
CA LEU A 87 -1.36 4.04 12.70
C LEU A 87 -1.57 5.33 11.92
N ALA A 88 -2.69 6.00 12.19
CA ALA A 88 -2.99 7.31 11.61
C ALA A 88 -2.17 8.42 12.29
N GLY A 89 -1.94 9.52 11.58
CA GLY A 89 -1.23 10.68 12.14
C GLY A 89 -1.91 11.32 13.36
N SER A 90 -3.20 11.05 13.57
CA SER A 90 -3.94 11.45 14.76
C SER A 90 -3.66 10.56 16.00
N GLY A 91 -2.85 9.52 15.88
CA GLY A 91 -2.63 8.51 16.92
C GLY A 91 -3.69 7.40 16.97
N GLN A 92 -4.67 7.42 16.06
CA GLN A 92 -5.69 6.36 15.99
C GLN A 92 -5.11 5.09 15.33
N VAL A 93 -5.38 3.94 15.94
CA VAL A 93 -5.16 2.63 15.32
C VAL A 93 -6.37 2.25 14.48
N LEU A 94 -6.11 1.88 13.22
CA LEU A 94 -7.08 1.42 12.24
C LEU A 94 -6.94 -0.08 12.04
N THR A 95 -8.05 -0.76 11.83
CA THR A 95 -8.05 -2.09 11.22
C THR A 95 -8.37 -1.93 9.74
N LEU A 96 -7.48 -2.40 8.88
CA LEU A 96 -7.59 -2.28 7.44
C LEU A 96 -7.94 -3.62 6.80
N ASN A 97 -8.84 -3.59 5.83
CA ASN A 97 -9.25 -4.78 5.11
C ASN A 97 -8.32 -5.01 3.90
N THR A 98 -7.71 -6.18 3.84
CA THR A 98 -6.76 -6.59 2.79
C THR A 98 -7.42 -7.36 1.64
N SER A 99 -8.71 -7.71 1.78
CA SER A 99 -9.47 -8.50 0.81
C SER A 99 -10.13 -7.67 -0.30
N THR A 100 -10.12 -6.33 -0.18
CA THR A 100 -10.92 -5.50 -1.07
C THR A 100 -10.23 -5.35 -2.42
N GLU A 101 -10.78 -5.96 -3.48
CA GLU A 101 -10.48 -5.49 -4.83
C GLU A 101 -10.98 -4.04 -4.98
N PRO A 102 -10.42 -3.23 -5.90
CA PRO A 102 -11.02 -1.93 -6.23
C PRO A 102 -12.50 -2.18 -6.48
N ARG A 103 -13.38 -1.50 -5.72
CA ARG A 103 -14.83 -1.66 -5.85
C ARG A 103 -15.17 -1.57 -7.34
N ARG A 104 -15.38 -2.72 -8.00
CA ARG A 104 -16.06 -2.75 -9.28
C ARG A 104 -17.44 -2.24 -8.94
N CYS A 105 -17.65 -0.94 -9.09
CA CYS A 105 -18.99 -0.37 -9.07
C CYS A 105 -19.83 -1.28 -9.95
N CYS A 106 -20.86 -1.85 -9.36
CA CYS A 106 -21.82 -2.69 -10.05
C CYS A 106 -22.27 -1.91 -11.28
N ALA A 107 -21.87 -2.36 -12.47
CA ALA A 107 -22.48 -1.87 -13.69
C ALA A 107 -23.97 -2.23 -13.57
N ARG A 108 -24.82 -1.20 -13.44
CA ARG A 108 -26.26 -1.36 -13.59
C ARG A 108 -26.51 -1.95 -14.98
N PRO A 109 -27.16 -3.11 -15.12
CA PRO A 109 -27.74 -3.49 -16.40
C PRO A 109 -28.78 -2.42 -16.76
N VAL A 110 -28.71 -1.95 -18.01
CA VAL A 110 -29.73 -1.10 -18.63
C VAL A 110 -31.00 -1.92 -18.84
#